data_AF-A0A7S2AK25-F1
#
_entry.id   AF-A0A7S2AK25-F1
#
_cell.length_a   1.000
_cell.length_b   1.000
_cell.length_c   1.000
_cell.angle_alpha   90.00
_cell.angle_beta   90.00
_cell.angle_gamma   90.00
#
_symmetry.space_group_name_H-M   'P 1'
#
loop_
_entity.id
_entity.type
_entity.pdbx_description
1 polymer ?
#
loop_
_entity_poly.entity_id
_entity_poly.type
_entity_poly.pdbx_seq_one_letter_code
_entity_poly.pdbx_strand_id
1 'polypeptide(L)'
;AHWKLVKPVVDALACPVILSGDVFTFADFQRARDELGVAAAMTARGAQWNASIFRADGFHSNNEVREAFLQKCCWMSKYPYQLAKFQLQEMMLAPSWFHRAPGDVMTLKTDLGRAIQSAKSLRGLCEALGPSMARYHDACVEWRAKRGSEAKEAFDDNGDEHPFNLMHRHASSTCM
;
A
#
# COMPACT_ATOMS: atom_id res chain seq x y z
N ALA A 1 -14.14 -5.50 18.48
CA ALA A 1 -15.02 -4.33 18.37
C ALA A 1 -16.44 -4.75 18.72
N HIS A 2 -17.25 -3.88 19.32
CA HIS A 2 -18.63 -4.20 19.72
C HIS A 2 -19.64 -3.80 18.63
N TRP A 3 -19.59 -4.47 17.47
CA TRP A 3 -20.42 -4.13 16.30
C TRP A 3 -21.92 -4.08 16.58
N LYS A 4 -22.43 -4.92 17.49
CA LYS A 4 -23.85 -4.94 17.87
C LYS A 4 -24.34 -3.60 18.45
N LEU A 5 -23.45 -2.78 19.00
CA LEU A 5 -23.79 -1.44 19.52
C LEU A 5 -23.99 -0.41 18.41
N VAL A 6 -23.64 -0.73 17.16
CA VAL A 6 -23.73 0.20 16.02
C VAL A 6 -25.14 0.22 15.43
N LYS A 7 -25.88 -0.91 15.44
CA LYS A 7 -27.24 -0.98 14.89
C LYS A 7 -28.20 0.05 15.51
N PRO A 8 -28.25 0.24 16.85
CA PRO A 8 -29.06 1.31 17.43
C PRO A 8 -28.68 2.72 16.95
N VAL A 9 -27.39 2.95 16.66
CA VAL A 9 -26.91 4.24 16.13
C VAL A 9 -27.37 4.43 14.69
N VAL A 10 -27.29 3.39 13.85
CA VAL A 10 -27.80 3.40 12.48
C VAL A 10 -29.30 3.68 12.47
N ASP A 11 -30.07 3.01 13.33
CA ASP A 11 -31.53 3.16 13.37
C ASP A 11 -31.98 4.54 13.86
N ALA A 12 -31.16 5.22 14.66
CA ALA A 12 -31.49 6.52 15.23
C ALA A 12 -31.17 7.71 14.30
N LEU A 13 -30.37 7.51 13.25
CA LEU A 13 -29.84 8.58 12.41
C LEU A 13 -30.39 8.51 10.99
N ALA A 14 -30.73 9.67 10.43
CA ALA A 14 -31.13 9.78 9.02
C ALA A 14 -29.93 9.88 8.06
N CYS A 15 -28.72 10.07 8.58
CA CYS A 15 -27.49 10.19 7.78
C CYS A 15 -26.73 8.86 7.68
N PRO A 16 -25.95 8.66 6.61
CA PRO A 16 -25.14 7.45 6.46
C PRO A 16 -24.13 7.28 7.60
N VAL A 17 -24.11 6.09 8.22
CA VAL A 17 -23.14 5.73 9.26
C VAL A 17 -22.00 4.93 8.66
N ILE A 18 -20.76 5.30 9.01
CA ILE A 18 -19.52 4.61 8.62
C ILE A 18 -19.02 3.80 9.82
N LEU A 19 -18.98 2.47 9.68
CA LEU A 19 -18.41 1.60 10.71
C LEU A 19 -16.89 1.75 10.77
N SER A 20 -16.32 1.90 11.96
CA SER A 20 -14.88 1.78 12.18
C SER A 20 -14.58 0.75 13.26
N GLY A 21 -13.54 -0.05 13.03
CA GLY A 21 -13.04 -1.04 13.98
C GLY A 21 -13.28 -2.48 13.56
N ASP A 22 -12.20 -3.26 13.56
CA ASP A 22 -12.13 -4.70 13.26
C ASP A 22 -12.75 -5.15 11.93
N VAL A 23 -12.71 -4.28 10.91
CA VAL A 23 -12.99 -4.64 9.52
C VAL A 23 -11.65 -4.97 8.84
N PHE A 24 -11.38 -6.26 8.63
CA PHE A 24 -10.08 -6.76 8.15
C PHE A 24 -10.14 -7.41 6.76
N THR A 25 -11.31 -7.56 6.17
CA THR A 25 -11.51 -8.10 4.82
C THR A 25 -12.71 -7.43 4.14
N PHE A 26 -12.83 -7.57 2.82
CA PHE A 26 -14.04 -7.13 2.11
C PHE A 26 -15.30 -7.87 2.61
N ALA A 27 -15.19 -9.16 2.95
CA ALA A 27 -16.28 -9.94 3.51
C ALA A 27 -16.73 -9.44 4.90
N ASP A 28 -15.79 -8.96 5.73
CA ASP A 28 -16.12 -8.33 7.01
C ASP A 28 -16.98 -7.06 6.80
N PHE A 29 -16.66 -6.26 5.78
CA PHE A 29 -17.48 -5.11 5.41
C PHE A 29 -18.87 -5.53 4.93
N GLN A 30 -18.97 -6.53 4.05
CA GLN A 30 -20.26 -7.03 3.57
C GLN A 30 -21.14 -7.50 4.73
N ARG A 31 -20.57 -8.31 5.65
CA ARG A 31 -21.26 -8.76 6.85
C ARG A 31 -21.74 -7.60 7.71
N ALA A 32 -20.88 -6.60 7.94
CA ALA A 32 -21.26 -5.40 8.70
C ALA A 32 -22.41 -4.63 8.04
N ARG A 33 -22.36 -4.43 6.73
CA ARG A 33 -23.43 -3.77 5.97
C ARG A 33 -24.75 -4.53 6.10
N ASP A 34 -24.71 -5.84 5.89
CA ASP A 34 -25.91 -6.67 5.83
C ASP A 34 -26.55 -6.86 7.23
N GLU A 35 -25.73 -6.99 8.29
CA GLU A 35 -26.22 -7.16 9.67
C GLU A 35 -26.59 -5.84 10.37
N LEU A 36 -25.83 -4.77 10.11
CA LEU A 36 -25.93 -3.51 10.88
C LEU A 36 -26.60 -2.38 10.11
N GLY A 37 -26.73 -2.47 8.78
CA GLY A 37 -27.25 -1.41 7.93
C GLY A 37 -26.30 -0.21 7.74
N VAL A 38 -25.01 -0.38 8.05
CA VAL A 38 -24.02 0.69 7.85
C VAL A 38 -23.79 0.95 6.36
N ALA A 39 -23.59 2.22 6.00
CA ALA A 39 -23.43 2.62 4.59
C ALA A 39 -22.02 2.30 4.05
N ALA A 40 -21.01 2.37 4.91
CA ALA A 40 -19.62 2.10 4.57
C ALA A 40 -18.82 1.62 5.79
N ALA A 41 -17.59 1.19 5.55
CA ALA A 41 -16.63 0.86 6.59
C ALA A 41 -15.31 1.62 6.39
N MET A 42 -14.68 1.97 7.51
CA MET A 42 -13.36 2.56 7.61
C MET A 42 -12.44 1.55 8.29
N THR A 43 -11.32 1.23 7.62
CA THR A 43 -10.29 0.33 8.16
C THR A 43 -8.97 1.07 8.31
N ALA A 44 -8.31 0.87 9.46
CA ALA A 44 -7.04 1.49 9.79
C ALA A 44 -5.92 0.45 9.81
N ARG A 45 -5.84 -0.36 10.87
CA ARG A 45 -4.80 -1.40 11.05
C ARG A 45 -4.69 -2.35 9.86
N GLY A 46 -5.83 -2.82 9.34
CA GLY A 46 -5.84 -3.72 8.18
C GLY A 46 -5.21 -3.10 6.94
N ALA A 47 -5.57 -1.85 6.62
CA ALA A 47 -4.97 -1.11 5.50
C ALA A 47 -3.51 -0.73 5.74
N GLN A 48 -3.12 -0.47 6.99
CA GLN A 48 -1.74 -0.20 7.37
C GLN A 48 -0.85 -1.43 7.17
N TRP A 49 -1.35 -2.63 7.47
CA TRP A 49 -0.60 -3.87 7.25
C TRP A 49 -0.59 -4.29 5.79
N ASN A 50 -1.72 -4.21 5.11
CA ASN A 50 -1.82 -4.54 3.70
C ASN A 50 -2.96 -3.73 3.04
N ALA A 51 -2.59 -2.73 2.24
CA ALA A 51 -3.55 -1.86 1.56
C ALA A 51 -4.43 -2.58 0.52
N SER A 52 -4.11 -3.82 0.16
CA SER A 52 -4.95 -4.63 -0.74
C SER A 52 -6.22 -5.17 -0.06
N ILE A 53 -6.43 -4.91 1.24
CA ILE A 53 -7.66 -5.21 1.99
C ILE A 53 -8.96 -4.73 1.31
N PHE A 54 -8.89 -3.69 0.47
CA PHE A 54 -10.03 -3.13 -0.24
C PHE A 54 -10.48 -3.95 -1.46
N ARG A 55 -9.74 -5.01 -1.81
CA ARG A 55 -10.04 -5.88 -2.95
C ARG A 55 -11.09 -6.92 -2.61
N ALA A 56 -12.08 -7.06 -3.49
CA ALA A 56 -13.11 -8.10 -3.38
C ALA A 56 -12.59 -9.50 -3.77
N ASP A 57 -11.58 -9.56 -4.64
CA ASP A 57 -10.95 -10.79 -5.15
C ASP A 57 -9.77 -11.28 -4.30
N GLY A 58 -9.57 -10.67 -3.11
CA GLY A 58 -8.57 -11.09 -2.14
C GLY A 58 -7.29 -10.26 -2.14
N PHE A 59 -6.41 -10.60 -1.20
CA PHE A 59 -5.18 -9.85 -0.93
C PHE A 59 -4.12 -10.09 -2.00
N HIS A 60 -3.37 -9.03 -2.30
CA HIS A 60 -2.03 -9.17 -2.87
C HIS A 60 -1.05 -9.61 -1.79
N SER A 61 0.07 -10.21 -2.22
CA SER A 61 1.17 -10.51 -1.33
C SER A 61 1.76 -9.24 -0.74
N ASN A 62 2.34 -9.35 0.45
CA ASN A 62 2.97 -8.20 1.09
C ASN A 62 4.21 -7.71 0.33
N ASN A 63 4.88 -8.57 -0.46
CA ASN A 63 5.95 -8.12 -1.36
C ASN A 63 5.41 -7.15 -2.41
N GLU A 64 4.36 -7.52 -3.13
CA GLU A 64 3.74 -6.68 -4.18
C GLU A 64 3.26 -5.34 -3.60
N VAL A 65 2.64 -5.38 -2.42
CA VAL A 65 2.13 -4.17 -1.76
C VAL A 65 3.26 -3.24 -1.31
N ARG A 66 4.37 -3.80 -0.80
CA ARG A 66 5.56 -3.03 -0.42
C ARG A 66 6.24 -2.37 -1.63
N GLU A 67 6.36 -3.10 -2.74
CA GLU A 67 6.91 -2.58 -3.99
C GLU A 67 6.03 -1.44 -4.52
N ALA A 68 4.72 -1.66 -4.64
CA ALA A 68 3.77 -0.63 -5.07
C ALA A 68 3.79 0.62 -4.18
N PHE A 69 3.89 0.43 -2.86
CA PHE A 69 4.03 1.53 -1.91
C PHE A 69 5.33 2.30 -2.13
N LEU A 70 6.48 1.64 -2.23
CA LEU A 70 7.76 2.30 -2.48
C LEU A 70 7.81 2.97 -3.86
N GLN A 71 7.17 2.41 -4.88
CA GLN A 71 7.06 3.05 -6.19
C GLN A 71 6.35 4.40 -6.08
N LYS A 72 5.28 4.49 -5.29
CA LYS A 72 4.60 5.77 -4.99
C LYS A 72 5.49 6.71 -4.20
N CYS A 73 6.18 6.24 -3.16
CA CYS A 73 7.15 7.07 -2.43
C CYS A 73 8.25 7.61 -3.35
N CYS A 74 8.78 6.78 -4.25
CA CYS A 74 9.79 7.17 -5.21
C CYS A 74 9.28 8.16 -6.23
N TRP A 75 7.99 8.11 -6.57
CA TRP A 75 7.30 9.07 -7.45
C TRP A 75 7.06 10.43 -6.77
N MET A 76 6.79 10.43 -5.47
CA MET A 76 6.64 11.63 -4.67
C MET A 76 8.02 12.23 -4.35
N SER A 77 8.42 13.27 -5.08
CA SER A 77 9.78 13.85 -5.07
C SER A 77 10.36 14.15 -3.67
N LYS A 78 9.50 14.45 -2.69
CA LYS A 78 9.88 14.85 -1.33
C LYS A 78 9.38 13.91 -0.24
N TYR A 79 8.98 12.68 -0.58
CA TYR A 79 8.49 11.75 0.44
C TYR A 79 9.61 11.38 1.43
N PRO A 80 9.47 11.68 2.74
CA PRO A 80 10.53 11.39 3.71
C PRO A 80 10.75 9.89 3.85
N TYR A 81 12.00 9.43 3.66
CA TYR A 81 12.32 8.00 3.73
C TYR A 81 12.01 7.40 5.11
N GLN A 82 12.02 8.20 6.18
CA GLN A 82 11.69 7.76 7.54
C GLN A 82 10.23 7.30 7.62
N LEU A 83 9.31 8.01 6.96
CA LEU A 83 7.89 7.64 6.90
C LEU A 83 7.69 6.38 6.04
N ALA A 84 8.43 6.28 4.92
CA ALA A 84 8.38 5.09 4.06
C ALA A 84 8.87 3.87 4.85
N LYS A 85 9.97 4.02 5.57
CA LYS A 85 10.55 2.99 6.42
C LYS A 85 9.59 2.55 7.53
N PHE A 86 8.98 3.50 8.24
CA PHE A 86 7.99 3.18 9.27
C PHE A 86 6.85 2.34 8.69
N GLN A 87 6.25 2.78 7.57
CA GLN A 87 5.15 2.07 6.94
C GLN A 87 5.55 0.67 6.43
N LEU A 88 6.76 0.52 5.87
CA LEU A 88 7.28 -0.79 5.48
C LEU A 88 7.47 -1.73 6.67
N GLN A 89 7.91 -1.20 7.83
CA GLN A 89 8.04 -1.99 9.04
C GLN A 89 6.67 -2.45 9.55
N GLU A 90 5.66 -1.58 9.51
CA GLU A 90 4.28 -1.94 9.90
C GLU A 90 3.71 -3.04 9.00
N MET A 91 3.96 -2.97 7.69
CA MET A 91 3.61 -4.05 6.73
C MET A 91 4.31 -5.38 7.04
N MET A 92 5.43 -5.37 7.78
CA MET A 92 6.13 -6.58 8.22
C MET A 92 5.73 -7.05 9.62
N LEU A 93 4.97 -6.25 10.37
CA LEU A 93 4.58 -6.52 11.75
C LEU A 93 3.10 -6.89 11.88
N ALA A 94 2.42 -7.17 10.77
CA ALA A 94 1.06 -7.67 10.79
C ALA A 94 0.95 -8.92 11.69
N PRO A 95 -0.06 -9.01 12.57
CA PRO A 95 -0.19 -10.12 13.48
C PRO A 95 -0.48 -11.42 12.73
N SER A 96 -0.08 -12.55 13.31
CA SER A 96 -0.15 -13.87 12.66
C SER A 96 -1.56 -14.31 12.25
N TRP A 97 -2.60 -13.77 12.91
CA TRP A 97 -4.02 -14.01 12.62
C TRP A 97 -4.58 -13.14 11.49
N PHE A 98 -3.87 -12.09 11.07
CA PHE A 98 -4.31 -11.24 9.97
C PHE A 98 -4.23 -12.02 8.64
N HIS A 99 -5.30 -11.93 7.85
CA HIS A 99 -5.39 -12.60 6.55
C HIS A 99 -4.22 -12.17 5.66
N ARG A 100 -3.55 -13.15 5.06
CA ARG A 100 -2.34 -12.96 4.25
C ARG A 100 -2.41 -13.76 2.96
N ALA A 101 -1.68 -13.33 1.95
CA ALA A 101 -1.44 -14.16 0.79
C ALA A 101 -0.53 -15.35 1.17
N PRO A 102 -0.61 -16.48 0.45
CA PRO A 102 0.32 -17.60 0.63
C PRO A 102 1.79 -17.14 0.50
N GLY A 103 2.67 -17.61 1.39
CA GLY A 103 4.10 -17.32 1.34
C GLY A 103 4.56 -16.02 2.03
N ASP A 104 3.65 -15.25 2.60
CA ASP A 104 3.98 -14.00 3.30
C ASP A 104 4.73 -14.24 4.63
N VAL A 105 5.89 -13.57 4.78
CA VAL A 105 6.71 -13.60 6.01
C VAL A 105 6.64 -12.27 6.75
N MET A 106 5.85 -12.25 7.84
CA MET A 106 5.56 -11.06 8.65
C MET A 106 6.47 -10.99 9.89
N THR A 107 7.76 -10.77 9.68
CA THR A 107 8.71 -10.52 10.77
C THR A 107 9.92 -9.69 10.34
N LEU A 108 10.31 -8.75 11.19
CA LEU A 108 11.53 -7.96 11.01
C LEU A 108 12.82 -8.77 11.24
N LYS A 109 12.72 -10.00 11.77
CA LYS A 109 13.88 -10.89 12.01
C LYS A 109 14.39 -11.59 10.74
N THR A 110 13.82 -11.29 9.57
CA THR A 110 14.32 -11.74 8.27
C THR A 110 15.49 -10.89 7.79
N ASP A 111 16.22 -11.37 6.78
CA ASP A 111 17.25 -10.57 6.09
C ASP A 111 16.65 -9.29 5.49
N LEU A 112 15.49 -9.41 4.86
CA LEU A 112 14.72 -8.28 4.36
C LEU A 112 14.37 -7.28 5.48
N GLY A 113 13.88 -7.77 6.62
CA GLY A 113 13.52 -6.93 7.76
C GLY A 113 14.73 -6.16 8.31
N ARG A 114 15.89 -6.82 8.42
CA ARG A 114 17.16 -6.19 8.78
C ARG A 114 17.60 -5.15 7.75
N ALA A 115 17.48 -5.44 6.46
CA ALA A 115 17.82 -4.51 5.39
C ALA A 115 16.95 -3.25 5.42
N ILE A 116 15.63 -3.38 5.62
CA ILE A 116 14.73 -2.24 5.80
C ILE A 116 15.10 -1.44 7.06
N GLN A 117 15.43 -2.12 8.16
CA GLN A 117 15.85 -1.48 9.41
C GLN A 117 17.20 -0.74 9.29
N SER A 118 18.13 -1.20 8.47
CA SER A 118 19.44 -0.55 8.30
C SER A 118 19.39 0.61 7.31
N ALA A 119 18.46 0.61 6.35
CA ALA A 119 18.33 1.64 5.32
C ALA A 119 18.21 3.07 5.89
N LYS A 120 18.94 4.00 5.23
CA LYS A 120 19.05 5.44 5.59
C LYS A 120 18.61 6.39 4.47
N SER A 121 18.02 5.86 3.42
CA SER A 121 17.53 6.62 2.27
C SER A 121 16.41 5.87 1.57
N LEU A 122 15.65 6.57 0.72
CA LEU A 122 14.60 5.93 -0.08
C LEU A 122 15.20 4.93 -1.09
N ARG A 123 16.36 5.26 -1.68
CA ARG A 123 17.14 4.33 -2.50
C ARG A 123 17.52 3.05 -1.75
N GLY A 124 18.01 3.17 -0.51
CA GLY A 124 18.37 2.01 0.31
C GLY A 124 17.18 1.13 0.68
N LEU A 125 15.98 1.71 0.84
CA LEU A 125 14.74 0.92 0.99
C LEU A 125 14.40 0.17 -0.30
N CYS A 126 14.62 0.79 -1.46
CA CYS A 126 14.40 0.14 -2.75
C CYS A 126 15.40 -1.00 -2.98
N GLU A 127 16.67 -0.80 -2.65
CA GLU A 127 17.70 -1.87 -2.68
C GLU A 127 17.32 -3.06 -1.79
N ALA A 128 16.75 -2.79 -0.60
CA ALA A 128 16.29 -3.85 0.29
C ALA A 128 15.16 -4.70 -0.31
N LEU A 129 14.30 -4.12 -1.17
CA LEU A 129 13.28 -4.87 -1.92
C LEU A 129 13.82 -5.53 -3.20
N GLY A 130 15.02 -5.17 -3.64
CA GLY A 130 15.72 -5.84 -4.73
C GLY A 130 16.16 -4.90 -5.87
N PRO A 131 16.88 -5.45 -6.86
CA PRO A 131 17.51 -4.67 -7.92
C PRO A 131 16.51 -4.03 -8.90
N SER A 132 15.29 -4.57 -9.02
CA SER A 132 14.21 -3.94 -9.81
C SER A 132 13.79 -2.61 -9.20
N MET A 133 13.56 -2.58 -7.88
CA MET A 133 13.16 -1.40 -7.15
C MET A 133 14.25 -0.33 -7.10
N ALA A 134 15.52 -0.73 -6.93
CA ALA A 134 16.65 0.20 -6.99
C ALA A 134 16.71 0.91 -8.37
N ARG A 135 16.55 0.15 -9.46
CA ARG A 135 16.47 0.72 -10.82
C ARG A 135 15.28 1.65 -11.01
N TYR A 136 14.13 1.32 -10.42
CA TYR A 136 12.95 2.17 -10.47
C TYR A 136 13.18 3.52 -9.76
N HIS A 137 13.81 3.51 -8.59
CA HIS A 137 14.19 4.72 -7.88
C HIS A 137 15.10 5.60 -8.74
N ASP A 138 16.17 5.01 -9.30
CA ASP A 138 17.16 5.74 -10.09
C ASP A 138 16.51 6.36 -11.34
N ALA A 139 15.61 5.62 -12.01
CA ALA A 139 14.81 6.15 -13.12
C ALA A 139 13.91 7.34 -12.72
N CYS A 140 13.30 7.32 -11.54
CA CYS A 140 12.51 8.45 -11.03
C CYS A 140 13.37 9.70 -10.77
N VAL A 141 14.60 9.51 -10.26
CA VAL A 141 15.53 10.62 -10.04
C VAL A 141 15.99 11.22 -11.37
N GLU A 142 16.38 10.39 -12.34
CA GLU A 142 16.76 10.84 -13.68
C GLU A 142 15.62 11.58 -14.39
N TRP A 143 14.39 11.06 -14.29
CA TRP A 143 13.21 11.67 -14.87
C TRP A 143 12.97 13.10 -14.34
N ARG A 144 13.16 13.32 -13.03
CA ARG A 144 13.05 14.65 -12.41
C ARG A 144 14.18 15.58 -12.82
N ALA A 145 15.41 15.07 -12.85
CA ALA A 145 16.57 15.86 -13.23
C ALA A 145 16.41 16.44 -14.65
N LYS A 146 15.82 15.66 -15.58
CA LYS A 146 15.53 16.10 -16.96
C LYS A 146 14.44 17.16 -17.07
N ARG A 147 13.49 17.21 -16.14
CA ARG A 147 12.32 18.12 -16.19
C ARG A 147 12.44 19.37 -15.30
N GLY A 148 13.52 19.48 -14.52
CA GLY A 148 13.78 20.64 -13.67
C GLY A 148 12.70 20.87 -12.60
N SER A 149 12.65 22.08 -12.03
CA SER A 149 11.69 22.48 -10.98
C SER A 149 10.26 22.73 -11.47
N GLU A 150 10.01 22.64 -12.77
CA GLU A 150 8.70 22.91 -13.40
C GLU A 150 7.78 21.70 -13.50
N ALA A 151 8.28 20.49 -13.18
CA ALA A 151 7.44 19.34 -12.87
C ALA A 151 6.77 19.53 -11.49
N LYS A 152 5.94 20.58 -11.36
CA LYS A 152 4.95 20.69 -10.29
C LYS A 152 4.14 19.42 -10.35
N GLU A 153 4.14 18.70 -9.23
CA GLU A 153 3.42 17.47 -8.92
C GLU A 153 2.13 17.34 -9.76
N ALA A 154 2.27 16.77 -10.96
CA ALA A 154 1.12 16.29 -11.70
C ALA A 154 0.67 15.06 -10.93
N PHE A 155 -0.31 15.26 -10.05
CA PHE A 155 -1.25 14.22 -9.67
C PHE A 155 -1.97 13.83 -10.95
N ASP A 156 -1.32 12.98 -11.74
CA ASP A 156 -1.81 12.68 -13.06
C ASP A 156 -2.80 11.52 -13.00
N ASP A 157 -4.04 11.87 -12.65
CA ASP A 157 -5.22 11.08 -13.04
C ASP A 157 -5.45 11.14 -14.57
N ASN A 158 -4.64 11.89 -15.33
CA ASN A 158 -4.75 12.07 -16.78
C ASN A 158 -3.58 11.48 -17.57
N GLY A 159 -3.17 10.25 -17.27
CA GLY A 159 -2.65 9.34 -18.31
C GLY A 159 -1.39 9.74 -19.11
N ASP A 160 -0.59 10.72 -18.70
CA ASP A 160 0.72 11.00 -19.30
C ASP A 160 1.83 10.17 -18.62
N GLU A 161 2.89 9.91 -19.38
CA GLU A 161 3.79 8.75 -19.25
C GLU A 161 4.44 8.54 -17.87
N HIS A 162 3.76 7.76 -17.03
CA HIS A 162 4.31 7.21 -15.79
C HIS A 162 5.51 6.29 -16.10
N PRO A 163 6.63 6.34 -15.35
CA PRO A 163 7.75 5.40 -15.48
C PRO A 163 7.35 3.92 -15.37
N PHE A 164 6.19 3.62 -14.78
CA PHE A 164 5.57 2.29 -14.80
C PHE A 164 5.34 1.81 -16.23
N ASN A 165 4.83 2.68 -17.10
CA ASN A 165 4.57 2.38 -18.50
C ASN A 165 5.86 2.26 -19.32
N LEU A 166 6.95 2.91 -18.91
CA LEU A 166 8.27 2.78 -19.56
C LEU A 166 8.92 1.42 -19.28
N MET A 167 8.80 0.88 -18.06
CA MET A 167 9.38 -0.43 -17.73
C MET A 167 8.58 -1.60 -18.33
N HIS A 168 7.25 -1.52 -18.41
CA HIS A 168 6.44 -2.57 -19.03
C HIS A 168 6.53 -2.59 -20.57
N ARG A 169 6.79 -1.45 -21.24
CA ARG A 169 6.99 -1.41 -22.70
C ARG A 169 8.25 -2.16 -23.16
N HIS A 170 9.30 -2.22 -22.35
CA HIS A 170 10.53 -2.94 -22.71
C HIS A 170 10.46 -4.45 -22.48
N ALA A 171 9.57 -4.95 -21.61
CA ALA A 171 9.38 -6.39 -21.42
C ALA A 171 8.57 -7.06 -22.56
N SER A 172 7.72 -6.30 -23.25
CA SER A 172 6.88 -6.79 -24.36
C SER A 172 7.59 -6.77 -25.72
N SER A 173 8.77 -6.16 -25.83
CA SER A 173 9.52 -6.01 -27.09
C SER A 173 10.53 -7.14 -27.36
N THR A 174 10.70 -8.09 -26.45
CA THR A 174 11.62 -9.24 -26.60
C THR A 174 10.91 -10.57 -26.83
N CYS A 175 9.63 -10.54 -27.20
CA CYS A 175 8.90 -11.72 -27.67
C CYS A 175 8.26 -11.42 -29.03
N MET A 176 9.10 -11.35 -30.06
CA MET A 176 8.77 -11.64 -31.45
C MET A 176 9.98 -12.31 -32.10
#